data_AF-A0A0K0DY60-F1
#
_entry.id   AF-A0A0K0DY60-F1
#
_cell.length_a   1.000
_cell.length_b   1.000
_cell.length_c   1.000
_cell.angle_alpha   90.00
_cell.angle_beta   90.00
_cell.angle_gamma   90.00
#
_symmetry.space_group_name_H-M   'P 1'
#
loop_
_entity.id
_entity.type
_entity.pdbx_description
1 polymer ?
#
loop_
_entity_poly.entity_id
_entity_poly.type
_entity_poly.pdbx_seq_one_letter_code
_entity_poly.pdbx_strand_id
1 'polypeptide(L)'
;MNICSRIFLNCGRSCRRFASKDVKTMPKFSESKAYYGFDKFGTQNKYINEKFKPTYYDSRKYQERKLLSIVSSITVVVVYLAYLREGNDLDEVFSTPQHVLSSNIERKMIKTKIEQAIARGEDTKLLEAELAYFDVKEEALKAKFAK
;
A
#
# COMPACT_ATOMS: atom_id res chain seq x y z
N MET A 1 -4.59 18.06 -20.76
CA MET A 1 -5.78 18.42 -19.94
C MET A 1 -6.53 17.14 -19.63
N ASN A 2 -6.32 16.63 -18.41
CA ASN A 2 -6.29 15.19 -18.15
C ASN A 2 -7.69 14.63 -17.84
N ILE A 3 -8.14 13.70 -18.68
CA ILE A 3 -9.36 12.88 -18.52
C ILE A 3 -9.41 12.24 -17.12
N CYS A 4 -8.24 11.86 -16.56
CA CYS A 4 -8.14 11.29 -15.22
C CYS A 4 -8.63 12.23 -14.10
N SER A 5 -8.43 13.54 -14.21
CA SER A 5 -8.86 14.49 -13.15
C SER A 5 -10.38 14.56 -12.98
N ARG A 6 -11.13 14.42 -14.08
CA ARG A 6 -12.60 14.44 -14.06
C ARG A 6 -13.19 13.17 -13.44
N ILE A 7 -12.54 12.02 -13.63
CA ILE A 7 -13.00 10.73 -13.08
C ILE A 7 -12.87 10.72 -11.55
N PHE A 8 -11.75 11.21 -11.01
CA PHE A 8 -11.56 11.29 -9.56
C PHE A 8 -12.54 12.26 -8.88
N LEU A 9 -12.83 13.41 -9.49
CA LEU A 9 -13.80 14.37 -8.95
C LEU A 9 -15.25 13.85 -8.96
N ASN A 10 -15.64 13.06 -9.96
CA ASN A 10 -16.99 12.48 -10.02
C ASN A 10 -17.18 11.33 -9.01
N CYS A 11 -16.13 10.55 -8.73
CA CYS A 11 -16.20 9.49 -7.72
C CYS A 11 -16.45 10.07 -6.30
N GLY A 12 -15.75 11.16 -5.96
CA GLY A 12 -15.93 11.84 -4.66
C GLY A 12 -17.34 12.40 -4.43
N ARG A 13 -18.05 12.81 -5.48
CA ARG A 13 -19.45 13.30 -5.36
C ARG A 13 -20.46 12.16 -5.19
N SER A 14 -20.20 10.98 -5.74
CA SER A 14 -21.11 9.82 -5.63
C SER A 14 -21.13 9.25 -4.20
N CYS A 15 -19.99 9.20 -3.52
CA CYS A 15 -19.90 8.67 -2.15
C CYS A 15 -20.70 9.46 -1.11
N ARG A 16 -20.93 10.76 -1.30
CA ARG A 16 -21.73 11.57 -0.35
C ARG A 16 -23.23 11.26 -0.37
N ARG A 17 -23.75 10.60 -1.42
CA ARG A 17 -25.19 10.29 -1.52
C ARG A 17 -25.62 9.04 -0.75
N PHE A 18 -24.68 8.20 -0.32
CA PHE A 18 -24.99 6.96 0.42
C PHE A 18 -24.94 7.10 1.95
N ALA A 19 -24.66 8.29 2.49
CA ALA A 19 -24.83 8.54 3.92
C ALA A 19 -26.33 8.56 4.24
N SER A 20 -26.82 7.45 4.79
CA SER A 20 -28.19 7.26 5.25
C SER A 20 -28.60 8.39 6.20
N LYS A 21 -29.63 9.14 5.83
CA LYS A 21 -30.20 10.23 6.63
C LYS A 21 -31.06 9.76 7.82
N ASP A 22 -31.22 8.45 8.02
CA ASP A 22 -32.03 7.90 9.10
C ASP A 22 -31.16 7.43 10.28
N VAL A 23 -30.65 8.39 11.05
CA VAL A 23 -30.16 8.11 12.41
C VAL A 23 -31.00 8.95 13.38
N LYS A 24 -32.18 8.42 13.75
CA LYS A 24 -32.95 8.94 14.88
C LYS A 24 -32.11 8.77 16.14
N THR A 25 -31.69 9.89 16.74
CA THR A 25 -31.10 10.04 18.09
C THR A 25 -30.20 8.88 18.52
N MET A 26 -28.90 9.02 18.27
CA MET A 26 -27.90 8.10 18.81
C MET A 26 -28.04 8.02 20.34
N PRO A 27 -28.25 6.84 20.94
CA PRO A 27 -28.41 6.73 22.40
C PRO A 27 -27.15 7.23 23.09
N LYS A 28 -27.30 7.84 24.27
CA LYS A 28 -26.13 8.24 25.08
C LYS A 28 -25.28 7.01 25.36
N PHE A 29 -23.95 7.15 25.45
CA PHE A 29 -23.07 6.02 25.74
C PHE A 29 -23.51 5.27 27.00
N SER A 30 -24.02 5.98 28.01
CA SER A 30 -24.60 5.44 29.24
C SER A 30 -25.77 4.46 29.04
N GLU A 31 -26.39 4.46 27.87
CA GLU A 31 -27.50 3.55 27.49
C GLU A 31 -27.03 2.43 26.56
N SER A 32 -25.78 2.49 26.09
CA SER A 32 -25.24 1.51 25.15
C SER A 32 -24.88 0.20 25.84
N LYS A 33 -24.93 -0.90 25.07
CA LYS A 33 -24.43 -2.22 25.49
C LYS A 33 -22.97 -2.20 25.93
N ALA A 34 -22.18 -1.24 25.47
CA ALA A 34 -20.78 -1.10 25.86
C ALA A 34 -20.61 -0.56 27.28
N TYR A 35 -21.56 0.23 27.81
CA TYR A 35 -21.40 0.88 29.12
C TYR A 35 -21.69 -0.02 30.31
N TYR A 36 -22.72 -0.85 30.24
CA TYR A 36 -23.16 -1.62 31.41
C TYR A 36 -22.27 -2.82 31.74
N GLY A 37 -21.45 -3.30 30.79
CA GLY A 37 -20.62 -4.50 30.99
C GLY A 37 -21.46 -5.76 31.26
N PHE A 38 -20.86 -6.94 31.10
CA PHE A 38 -21.55 -8.23 31.27
C PHE A 38 -22.27 -8.35 32.63
N ASP A 39 -21.69 -7.74 33.66
CA ASP A 39 -22.13 -7.81 35.04
C ASP A 39 -23.55 -7.24 35.26
N LYS A 40 -23.91 -6.14 34.59
CA LYS A 40 -25.28 -5.59 34.66
C LYS A 40 -26.21 -6.17 33.60
N PHE A 41 -25.68 -6.70 32.50
CA PHE A 41 -26.48 -7.37 31.45
C PHE A 41 -27.09 -8.68 31.90
N GLY A 42 -26.42 -9.44 32.78
CA GLY A 42 -26.96 -10.70 33.30
C GLY A 42 -28.28 -10.55 34.05
N THR A 43 -28.45 -9.44 34.79
CA THR A 43 -29.65 -9.18 35.60
C THR A 43 -30.79 -8.50 34.84
N GLN A 44 -30.53 -7.86 33.70
CA GLN A 44 -31.56 -7.14 32.96
C GLN A 44 -32.15 -8.01 31.84
N ASN A 45 -33.25 -8.71 32.17
CA ASN A 45 -34.11 -9.44 31.22
C ASN A 45 -34.57 -8.62 30.00
N LYS A 46 -34.41 -7.29 30.00
CA LYS A 46 -34.77 -6.41 28.88
C LYS A 46 -34.10 -6.78 27.56
N TYR A 47 -32.90 -7.35 27.59
CA TYR A 47 -32.13 -7.62 26.37
C TYR A 47 -32.08 -9.10 25.97
N ILE A 48 -32.57 -10.01 26.81
CA ILE A 48 -32.53 -11.47 26.54
C ILE A 48 -33.36 -11.84 25.31
N ASN A 49 -34.43 -11.08 25.02
CA ASN A 49 -35.33 -11.33 23.90
C ASN A 49 -35.08 -10.43 22.67
N GLU A 50 -33.96 -9.71 22.61
CA GLU A 50 -33.64 -8.93 21.42
C GLU A 50 -33.25 -9.87 20.27
N LYS A 51 -34.24 -10.20 19.42
CA LYS A 51 -34.00 -10.85 18.14
C LYS A 51 -33.02 -9.98 17.34
N PHE A 52 -31.96 -10.60 16.83
CA PHE A 52 -30.99 -9.97 15.95
C PHE A 52 -31.71 -9.22 14.82
N LYS A 53 -31.56 -7.89 14.79
CA LYS A 53 -32.05 -7.06 13.68
C LYS A 53 -30.90 -6.94 12.69
N PRO A 54 -30.96 -7.59 11.50
CA PRO A 54 -29.89 -7.50 10.52
C PRO A 54 -29.67 -6.03 10.16
N THR A 55 -28.43 -5.58 10.29
CA THR A 55 -28.03 -4.23 9.94
C THR A 55 -27.79 -4.14 8.43
N TYR A 56 -27.66 -2.93 7.88
CA TYR A 56 -27.33 -2.73 6.46
C TYR A 56 -26.07 -3.52 6.04
N TYR A 57 -25.10 -3.64 6.95
CA TYR A 57 -23.85 -4.38 6.75
C TYR A 57 -24.02 -5.90 6.64
N ASP A 58 -25.14 -6.44 7.11
CA ASP A 58 -25.49 -7.86 7.00
C ASP A 58 -26.28 -8.17 5.72
N SER A 59 -26.72 -7.14 4.99
CA SER A 59 -27.49 -7.34 3.77
C SER A 59 -26.65 -7.93 2.64
N ARG A 60 -27.22 -8.85 1.84
CA ARG A 60 -26.58 -9.40 0.63
C ARG A 60 -26.09 -8.30 -0.31
N LYS A 61 -26.86 -7.20 -0.43
CA LYS A 61 -26.51 -6.03 -1.24
C LYS A 61 -25.20 -5.37 -0.77
N TYR A 62 -24.95 -5.30 0.53
CA TYR A 62 -23.69 -4.77 1.07
C TYR A 62 -22.52 -5.72 0.77
N GLN A 63 -22.70 -7.03 0.94
CA GLN A 63 -21.68 -8.02 0.66
C GLN A 63 -21.26 -8.01 -0.83
N GLU A 64 -22.21 -7.96 -1.75
CA GLU A 64 -21.93 -7.86 -3.19
C GLU A 64 -21.15 -6.59 -3.53
N ARG A 65 -21.53 -5.43 -2.98
CA ARG A 65 -20.81 -4.17 -3.20
C ARG A 65 -19.40 -4.19 -2.60
N LYS A 66 -19.23 -4.79 -1.42
CA LYS A 66 -17.92 -4.96 -0.79
C LYS A 66 -17.01 -5.79 -1.69
N LEU A 67 -17.51 -6.91 -2.22
CA LEU A 67 -16.75 -7.77 -3.13
C LEU A 67 -16.40 -7.04 -4.43
N LEU A 68 -17.36 -6.33 -5.04
CA LEU A 68 -17.11 -5.53 -6.25
C LEU A 68 -16.04 -4.44 -6.00
N SER A 69 -16.06 -3.79 -4.83
CA SER A 69 -15.04 -2.81 -4.46
C SER A 69 -13.65 -3.46 -4.35
N ILE A 70 -13.55 -4.62 -3.71
CA ILE A 70 -12.30 -5.36 -3.56
C ILE A 70 -11.77 -5.78 -4.93
N VAL A 71 -12.62 -6.43 -5.73
CA VAL A 71 -12.27 -6.86 -7.10
C VAL A 71 -11.81 -5.67 -7.92
N SER A 72 -12.54 -4.55 -7.90
CA SER A 72 -12.16 -3.35 -8.65
C SER A 72 -10.80 -2.79 -8.21
N SER A 73 -10.51 -2.78 -6.91
CA SER A 73 -9.21 -2.31 -6.41
C SER A 73 -8.06 -3.21 -6.87
N ILE A 74 -8.26 -4.53 -6.85
CA ILE A 74 -7.27 -5.50 -7.34
C ILE A 74 -7.08 -5.34 -8.85
N THR A 75 -8.19 -5.22 -9.61
CA THR A 75 -8.13 -5.01 -11.06
C THR A 75 -7.34 -3.76 -11.42
N VAL A 76 -7.53 -2.65 -10.69
CA VAL A 76 -6.75 -1.41 -10.92
C VAL A 76 -5.26 -1.63 -10.67
N VAL A 77 -4.88 -2.38 -9.62
CA VAL A 77 -3.47 -2.71 -9.35
C VAL A 77 -2.88 -3.58 -10.46
N VAL A 78 -3.62 -4.59 -10.92
CA VAL A 78 -3.18 -5.46 -12.03
C VAL A 78 -3.02 -4.67 -13.32
N VAL A 79 -3.98 -3.81 -13.67
CA VAL A 79 -3.89 -2.95 -14.86
C VAL A 79 -2.72 -1.97 -14.73
N TYR A 80 -2.48 -1.41 -13.54
CA TYR A 80 -1.33 -0.56 -13.31
C TYR A 80 -0.01 -1.30 -13.57
N LEU A 81 0.14 -2.51 -13.01
CA LEU A 81 1.35 -3.32 -13.17
C LEU A 81 1.55 -3.84 -14.59
N ALA A 82 0.47 -4.19 -15.30
CA ALA A 82 0.54 -4.81 -16.62
C ALA A 82 0.59 -3.82 -17.80
N TYR A 83 -0.08 -2.66 -17.69
CA TYR A 83 -0.27 -1.76 -18.83
C TYR A 83 0.27 -0.34 -18.64
N LEU A 84 0.17 0.22 -17.43
CA LEU A 84 0.52 1.63 -17.18
C LEU A 84 1.93 1.82 -16.62
N ARG A 85 2.47 0.79 -15.96
CA ARG A 85 3.87 0.78 -15.52
C ARG A 85 4.75 0.69 -16.77
N GLU A 86 5.71 1.60 -16.90
CA GLU A 86 6.73 1.58 -17.95
C GLU A 86 7.26 0.15 -18.12
N GLY A 87 7.03 -0.38 -19.33
CA GLY A 87 6.95 -1.81 -19.59
C GLY A 87 8.26 -2.57 -19.63
N ASN A 88 9.26 -2.25 -18.82
CA ASN A 88 10.53 -2.99 -18.83
C ASN A 88 11.22 -3.16 -17.47
N ASP A 89 11.01 -2.30 -16.47
CA ASP A 89 11.89 -2.33 -15.28
C ASP A 89 11.76 -3.60 -14.42
N LEU A 90 10.57 -4.19 -14.29
CA LEU A 90 10.42 -5.43 -13.51
C LEU A 90 10.93 -6.64 -14.29
N ASP A 91 10.63 -6.71 -15.58
CA ASP A 91 11.10 -7.82 -16.42
C ASP A 91 12.62 -7.78 -16.58
N GLU A 92 13.21 -6.58 -16.64
CA GLU A 92 14.65 -6.37 -16.55
C GLU A 92 15.20 -6.76 -15.17
N VAL A 93 14.52 -6.43 -14.06
CA VAL A 93 14.95 -6.86 -12.71
C VAL A 93 14.83 -8.38 -12.52
N PHE A 94 13.85 -9.04 -13.12
CA PHE A 94 13.68 -10.50 -13.03
C PHE A 94 14.56 -11.26 -14.03
N SER A 95 14.90 -10.67 -15.18
CA SER A 95 15.80 -11.26 -16.18
C SER A 95 17.27 -10.95 -15.95
N THR A 96 17.59 -9.86 -15.24
CA THR A 96 18.98 -9.55 -14.89
C THR A 96 19.51 -10.56 -13.88
N PRO A 97 20.69 -11.15 -14.14
CA PRO A 97 21.34 -12.01 -13.18
C PRO A 97 21.56 -11.27 -11.86
N GLN A 98 21.34 -11.95 -10.73
CA GLN A 98 21.47 -11.38 -9.39
C GLN A 98 22.82 -10.66 -9.15
N HIS A 99 23.90 -11.09 -9.82
CA HIS A 99 25.22 -10.48 -9.71
C HIS A 99 25.30 -9.07 -10.35
N VAL A 100 24.47 -8.78 -11.36
CA VAL A 100 24.39 -7.45 -12.01
C VAL A 100 23.51 -6.51 -11.19
N LEU A 101 22.44 -7.03 -10.59
CA LEU A 101 21.54 -6.22 -9.77
C LEU A 101 22.22 -5.80 -8.46
N SER A 102 22.93 -6.73 -7.82
CA SER A 102 23.69 -6.44 -6.60
C SER A 102 24.79 -5.41 -6.82
N SER A 103 25.58 -5.53 -7.90
CA SER A 103 26.66 -4.58 -8.17
C SER A 103 26.15 -3.16 -8.43
N ASN A 104 25.05 -3.02 -9.17
CA ASN A 104 24.44 -1.72 -9.43
C ASN A 104 23.88 -1.06 -8.16
N ILE A 105 23.30 -1.85 -7.24
CA ILE A 105 22.81 -1.35 -5.95
C ILE A 105 24.00 -0.88 -5.09
N GLU A 106 25.06 -1.69 -5.00
CA GLU A 106 26.30 -1.34 -4.28
C GLU A 106 26.89 -0.03 -4.81
N ARG A 107 26.99 0.11 -6.14
CA ARG A 107 27.50 1.31 -6.82
C ARG A 107 26.65 2.55 -6.53
N LYS A 108 25.32 2.43 -6.58
CA LYS A 108 24.42 3.55 -6.25
C LYS A 108 24.55 3.95 -4.78
N MET A 109 24.65 2.98 -3.87
CA MET A 109 24.85 3.27 -2.45
C MET A 109 26.14 4.07 -2.21
N ILE A 110 27.26 3.67 -2.82
CA ILE A 110 28.54 4.37 -2.63
C ILE A 110 28.47 5.79 -3.20
N LYS A 111 27.87 5.99 -4.37
CA LYS A 111 27.64 7.33 -4.92
C LYS A 111 26.83 8.21 -3.98
N THR A 112 25.75 7.68 -3.41
CA THR A 112 24.96 8.44 -2.43
C THR A 112 25.74 8.75 -1.15
N LYS A 113 26.64 7.85 -0.71
CA LYS A 113 27.54 8.11 0.42
C LYS A 113 28.58 9.19 0.08
N ILE A 114 29.12 9.20 -1.12
CA ILE A 114 30.06 10.24 -1.60
C ILE A 114 29.35 11.59 -1.62
N GLU A 115 28.15 11.67 -2.21
CA GLU A 115 27.34 12.90 -2.22
C GLU A 115 27.05 13.41 -0.79
N GLN A 116 26.73 12.49 0.13
CA GLN A 116 26.53 12.83 1.54
C GLN A 116 27.83 13.26 2.25
N ALA A 117 28.97 12.63 1.96
CA ALA A 117 30.26 12.98 2.53
C ALA A 117 30.73 14.37 2.02
N ILE A 118 30.53 14.66 0.73
CA ILE A 118 30.77 15.98 0.14
C ILE A 118 29.89 17.03 0.82
N ALA A 119 28.60 16.73 1.04
CA ALA A 119 27.69 17.65 1.73
C ALA A 119 28.08 17.89 3.20
N ARG A 120 28.79 16.95 3.84
CA ARG A 120 29.29 17.07 5.22
C ARG A 120 30.70 17.66 5.32
N GLY A 121 31.41 17.81 4.19
CA GLY A 121 32.81 18.23 4.18
C GLY A 121 33.79 17.17 4.70
N GLU A 122 33.43 15.88 4.60
CA GLU A 122 34.30 14.76 4.98
C GLU A 122 35.19 14.34 3.79
N ASP A 123 36.35 13.76 4.08
CA ASP A 123 37.27 13.26 3.05
C ASP A 123 36.65 12.09 2.26
N THR A 124 36.57 12.23 0.93
CA THR A 124 35.93 11.25 0.03
C THR A 124 36.88 10.15 -0.47
N LYS A 125 38.19 10.27 -0.22
CA LYS A 125 39.21 9.37 -0.79
C LYS A 125 38.95 7.88 -0.55
N LEU A 126 38.46 7.51 0.63
CA LEU A 126 38.17 6.12 0.95
C LEU A 126 36.98 5.58 0.14
N LEU A 127 35.94 6.40 -0.04
CA LEU A 127 34.76 6.03 -0.82
C LEU A 127 35.06 5.98 -2.32
N GLU A 128 35.96 6.84 -2.80
CA GLU A 128 36.44 6.82 -4.19
C GLU A 128 37.27 5.56 -4.47
N ALA A 129 38.14 5.15 -3.53
CA ALA A 129 38.88 3.91 -3.62
C ALA A 129 37.94 2.68 -3.57
N GLU A 130 36.89 2.74 -2.75
CA GLU A 130 35.86 1.71 -2.70
C GLU A 130 35.13 1.62 -4.06
N LEU A 131 34.74 2.75 -4.65
CA LEU A 131 34.11 2.79 -5.97
C LEU A 131 35.01 2.16 -7.05
N ALA A 132 36.31 2.48 -7.04
CA ALA A 132 37.28 1.89 -7.98
C ALA A 132 37.43 0.37 -7.78
N TYR A 133 37.42 -0.11 -6.53
CA TYR A 133 37.43 -1.55 -6.24
C TYR A 133 36.19 -2.26 -6.79
N PHE A 134 35.01 -1.63 -6.68
CA PHE A 134 33.77 -2.19 -7.23
C PHE A 134 33.80 -2.28 -8.76
N ASP A 135 34.39 -1.30 -9.46
CA ASP A 135 34.52 -1.36 -10.92
C ASP A 135 35.38 -2.57 -11.35
N VAL A 136 36.49 -2.85 -10.66
CA VAL A 136 37.33 -4.04 -10.91
C VAL A 136 36.56 -5.34 -10.63
N LYS A 137 35.75 -5.37 -9.57
CA LYS A 137 34.89 -6.52 -9.22
C LYS A 137 33.84 -6.77 -10.31
N GLU A 138 33.23 -5.72 -10.86
CA GLU A 138 32.28 -5.83 -11.97
C GLU A 138 32.93 -6.37 -13.24
N GLU A 139 34.13 -5.91 -13.60
CA GLU A 139 34.88 -6.45 -14.74
C GLU A 139 35.23 -7.93 -14.56
N ALA A 140 35.66 -8.32 -13.35
CA ALA A 140 35.93 -9.72 -13.03
C ALA A 140 34.68 -10.60 -13.10
N LEU A 141 33.51 -10.09 -12.66
CA LEU A 141 32.24 -10.79 -12.77
C LEU A 141 31.79 -10.91 -14.23
N LYS A 142 31.87 -9.83 -15.01
CA LYS A 142 31.60 -9.84 -16.46
C LYS A 142 32.45 -10.89 -17.16
N ALA A 143 33.75 -10.97 -16.84
CA ALA A 143 34.64 -11.99 -17.40
C ALA A 143 34.27 -13.43 -17.00
N LYS A 144 33.74 -13.64 -15.78
CA LYS A 144 33.30 -14.96 -15.32
C LYS A 144 32.01 -15.44 -15.99
N PHE A 145 31.07 -14.54 -16.25
CA PHE A 145 29.75 -14.86 -16.81
C PHE A 145 29.63 -14.67 -18.34
N ALA A 146 30.68 -14.16 -19.00
CA ALA A 146 30.74 -14.07 -20.47
C ALA A 146 31.13 -15.41 -21.15
N LYS A 147 31.32 -16.49 -20.38
CA LYS A 147 31.50 -17.87 -20.87
C LYS A 147 30.22 -18.66 -20.72
#